data_AF-A0A1H3GMD6-F1
#
_entry.id   AF-A0A1H3GMD6-F1
#
_cell.length_a   1.000
_cell.length_b   1.000
_cell.length_c   1.000
_cell.angle_alpha   90.00
_cell.angle_beta   90.00
_cell.angle_gamma   90.00
#
_symmetry.space_group_name_H-M   'P 1'
#
loop_
_entity.id
_entity.type
_entity.pdbx_description
1 polymer ?
#
loop_
_entity_poly.entity_id
_entity_poly.type
_entity_poly.pdbx_seq_one_letter_code
_entity_poly.pdbx_strand_id
1 'polypeptide(L)'
;MTEAAGPVPRAPSAPTLDPVSEEVRELSEDQTGADAGTQDAVLLFVGGPLDGRVEIREARHGEPLPTITHVHLHDGPKVVHRYDLTPLGPQAGVYHLRPRQAVRDQSVAE
;
A
#
# COMPACT_ATOMS: atom_id res chain seq x y z
N MET A 1 8.66 -56.01 -54.88
CA MET A 1 8.15 -54.86 -54.11
C MET A 1 7.40 -55.44 -52.93
N THR A 2 8.06 -55.65 -51.78
CA THR A 2 8.02 -54.79 -50.55
C THR A 2 7.03 -55.45 -49.57
N GLU A 3 7.22 -55.63 -48.26
CA GLU A 3 8.25 -55.44 -47.22
C GLU A 3 7.64 -56.05 -45.93
N ALA A 4 8.36 -56.94 -45.25
CA ALA A 4 8.87 -56.87 -43.85
C ALA A 4 7.94 -57.11 -42.65
N ALA A 5 8.65 -57.53 -41.60
CA ALA A 5 8.25 -57.98 -40.29
C ALA A 5 7.73 -56.86 -39.36
N GLY A 6 7.01 -57.28 -38.31
CA GLY A 6 6.97 -56.55 -37.04
C GLY A 6 5.83 -56.99 -36.11
N PRO A 7 6.12 -57.45 -34.88
CA PRO A 7 5.09 -57.56 -33.84
C PRO A 7 4.81 -56.18 -33.23
N VAL A 8 3.54 -55.84 -33.04
CA VAL A 8 3.14 -54.60 -32.37
C VAL A 8 3.22 -54.74 -30.84
N PRO A 9 3.78 -53.74 -30.12
CA PRO A 9 4.08 -53.81 -28.69
C PRO A 9 2.85 -53.59 -27.78
N ARG A 10 2.96 -54.12 -26.53
CA ARG A 10 2.06 -53.89 -25.39
C ARG A 10 1.82 -52.40 -25.13
N ALA A 11 0.57 -52.04 -24.84
CA ALA A 11 0.19 -50.71 -24.38
C ALA A 11 0.90 -50.32 -23.07
N PRO A 12 1.32 -49.06 -22.89
CA PRO A 12 1.74 -48.56 -21.58
C PRO A 12 0.51 -48.33 -20.68
N SER A 13 0.61 -48.83 -19.45
CA SER A 13 -0.34 -48.55 -18.36
C SER A 13 -0.44 -47.04 -18.10
N ALA A 14 -1.67 -46.57 -17.84
CA ALA A 14 -1.96 -45.20 -17.46
C ALA A 14 -1.12 -44.73 -16.27
N PRO A 15 -0.58 -43.50 -16.27
CA PRO A 15 -0.06 -42.90 -15.05
C PRO A 15 -1.25 -42.55 -14.15
N THR A 16 -1.28 -43.17 -12.98
CA THR A 16 -2.05 -42.75 -11.80
C THR A 16 -1.92 -41.24 -11.63
N LEU A 17 -3.06 -40.53 -11.57
CA LEU A 17 -3.09 -39.15 -11.10
C LEU A 17 -2.65 -39.17 -9.64
N ASP A 18 -1.44 -38.71 -9.37
CA ASP A 18 -1.02 -38.34 -8.02
C ASP A 18 -2.03 -37.32 -7.47
N PRO A 19 -2.56 -37.51 -6.25
CA PRO A 19 -3.34 -36.47 -5.61
C PRO A 19 -2.41 -35.29 -5.37
N VAL A 20 -2.63 -34.19 -6.08
CA VAL A 20 -2.01 -32.91 -5.76
C VAL A 20 -2.36 -32.59 -4.31
N SER A 21 -1.35 -32.79 -3.46
CA SER A 21 -1.31 -32.38 -2.08
C SER A 21 -1.91 -30.99 -1.95
N GLU A 22 -2.84 -30.88 -1.01
CA GLU A 22 -3.32 -29.61 -0.49
C GLU A 22 -2.14 -28.88 0.17
N GLU A 23 -1.30 -28.27 -0.64
CA GLU A 23 -0.44 -27.20 -0.17
C GLU A 23 -1.31 -25.95 -0.19
N VAL A 24 -2.03 -25.82 0.92
CA VAL A 24 -2.53 -24.58 1.47
C VAL A 24 -1.43 -23.54 1.31
N ARG A 25 -1.46 -22.80 0.21
CA ARG A 25 -0.83 -21.48 0.15
C ARG A 25 -1.72 -20.59 0.99
N GLU A 26 -1.54 -20.71 2.29
CA GLU A 26 -1.72 -19.59 3.19
C GLU A 26 -0.94 -18.44 2.56
N LEU A 27 -1.68 -17.55 1.91
CA LEU A 27 -1.20 -16.27 1.46
C LEU A 27 -0.80 -15.56 2.75
N SER A 28 0.46 -15.70 3.12
CA SER A 28 1.04 -14.96 4.23
C SER A 28 0.92 -13.48 3.88
N GLU A 29 -0.10 -12.83 4.41
CA GLU A 29 -0.31 -11.38 4.39
C GLU A 29 0.70 -10.66 5.32
N ASP A 30 1.68 -11.37 5.86
CA ASP A 30 2.64 -10.86 6.83
C ASP A 30 4.02 -10.58 6.20
N GLN A 31 4.03 -9.89 5.06
CA GLN A 31 5.26 -9.37 4.47
C GLN A 31 5.07 -7.99 3.86
N THR A 32 4.30 -7.12 4.52
CA THR A 32 4.04 -5.75 4.05
C THR A 32 4.81 -4.67 4.84
N GLY A 33 5.70 -5.04 5.77
CA GLY A 33 6.36 -4.06 6.66
C GLY A 33 7.89 -4.08 6.68
N ALA A 34 8.56 -5.06 6.06
CA ALA A 34 9.98 -5.30 6.33
C ALA A 34 10.96 -4.50 5.45
N ASP A 35 10.53 -3.93 4.33
CA ASP A 35 11.44 -3.29 3.36
C ASP A 35 11.10 -1.82 3.02
N ALA A 36 10.06 -1.27 3.64
CA ALA A 36 9.66 0.13 3.42
C ALA A 36 10.67 1.13 4.03
N GLY A 37 11.53 0.69 4.97
CA GLY A 37 12.62 1.48 5.53
C GLY A 37 13.90 1.54 4.67
N THR A 38 13.97 0.80 3.56
CA THR A 38 15.18 0.72 2.70
C THR A 38 15.11 1.65 1.48
N GLN A 39 13.92 2.15 1.15
CA GLN A 39 13.67 2.91 -0.09
C GLN A 39 12.99 4.24 0.19
N ASP A 40 13.21 5.21 -0.71
CA ASP A 40 12.57 6.51 -0.62
C ASP A 40 11.05 6.38 -0.88
N ALA A 41 10.25 7.13 -0.15
CA ALA A 41 8.80 7.17 -0.31
C ALA A 41 8.34 8.46 -0.99
N VAL A 42 7.39 8.35 -1.93
CA VAL A 42 6.76 9.47 -2.63
C VAL A 42 5.37 9.74 -2.04
N LEU A 43 5.16 10.96 -1.56
CA LEU A 43 4.00 11.33 -0.75
C LEU A 43 3.27 12.52 -1.38
N LEU A 44 2.04 12.32 -1.84
CA LEU A 44 1.18 13.38 -2.38
C LEU A 44 0.28 13.95 -1.29
N PHE A 45 0.10 15.27 -1.28
CA PHE A 45 -0.84 15.95 -0.40
C PHE A 45 -2.09 16.35 -1.15
N VAL A 46 -3.27 16.05 -0.57
CA VAL A 46 -4.58 16.38 -1.14
C VAL A 46 -5.40 17.19 -0.14
N GLY A 47 -5.85 18.36 -0.58
CA GLY A 47 -6.65 19.32 0.17
C GLY A 47 -5.85 20.34 0.97
N GLY A 48 -6.48 21.48 1.29
CA GLY A 48 -5.90 22.50 2.17
C GLY A 48 -4.66 23.20 1.56
N PRO A 49 -3.79 23.78 2.39
CA PRO A 49 -2.67 24.61 1.94
C PRO A 49 -1.53 23.83 1.28
N LEU A 50 -1.49 22.50 1.39
CA LEU A 50 -0.46 21.67 0.77
C LEU A 50 -0.98 20.94 -0.48
N ASP A 51 -2.19 21.24 -0.95
CA ASP A 51 -2.79 20.55 -2.09
C ASP A 51 -1.88 20.53 -3.32
N GLY A 52 -1.71 19.35 -3.92
CA GLY A 52 -0.85 19.12 -5.08
C GLY A 52 0.65 19.06 -4.78
N ARG A 53 1.07 19.30 -3.53
CA ARG A 53 2.49 19.17 -3.15
C ARG A 53 2.89 17.70 -3.13
N VAL A 54 4.08 17.41 -3.65
CA VAL A 54 4.74 16.11 -3.55
C VAL A 54 5.96 16.23 -2.65
N GLU A 55 6.11 15.29 -1.71
CA GLU A 55 7.30 15.12 -0.86
C GLU A 55 7.99 13.79 -1.20
N ILE A 56 9.32 13.81 -1.28
CA ILE A 56 10.14 12.60 -1.33
C ILE A 56 10.77 12.45 0.05
N ARG A 57 10.40 11.38 0.75
CA ARG A 57 10.93 11.04 2.07
C ARG A 57 12.04 10.01 1.89
N GLU A 58 13.28 10.41 2.17
CA GLU A 58 14.41 9.49 2.03
C GLU A 58 14.30 8.31 3.01
N ALA A 59 14.74 7.13 2.57
CA ALA A 59 14.70 5.87 3.32
C ALA A 59 15.24 5.99 4.75
N ARG A 60 16.32 6.77 4.94
CA ARG A 60 16.97 6.98 6.24
C ARG A 60 16.06 7.61 7.31
N HIS A 61 14.94 8.20 6.90
CA HIS A 61 13.96 8.79 7.82
C HIS A 61 12.90 7.80 8.30
N GLY A 62 12.98 6.53 7.88
CA GLY A 62 12.03 5.48 8.20
C GLY A 62 10.65 5.74 7.60
N GLU A 63 9.69 4.90 8.02
CA GLU A 63 8.32 4.93 7.52
C GLU A 63 7.68 6.33 7.56
N PRO A 64 6.88 6.69 6.56
CA PRO A 64 6.02 7.86 6.62
C PRO A 64 5.13 7.84 7.87
N LEU A 65 5.03 8.98 8.55
CA LEU A 65 4.18 9.09 9.73
C LEU A 65 2.70 8.90 9.35
N PRO A 66 1.88 8.22 10.18
CA PRO A 66 0.46 8.05 9.88
C PRO A 66 -0.31 9.37 9.85
N THR A 67 0.22 10.41 10.49
CA THR A 67 -0.35 11.75 10.53
C THR A 67 0.78 12.77 10.46
N ILE A 68 0.53 13.87 9.76
CA ILE A 68 1.38 15.07 9.79
C ILE A 68 0.58 16.33 10.04
N THR A 69 1.25 17.33 10.61
CA THR A 69 0.67 18.62 10.96
C THR A 69 1.38 19.73 10.21
N HIS A 70 0.64 20.46 9.39
CA HIS A 70 1.10 21.70 8.76
C HIS A 70 0.59 22.90 9.56
N VAL A 71 1.53 23.66 10.12
CA VAL A 71 1.22 24.88 10.86
C VAL A 71 1.55 26.08 9.99
N HIS A 72 0.57 26.95 9.80
CA HIS A 72 0.75 28.23 9.15
C HIS A 72 0.81 29.33 10.21
N LEU A 73 1.97 29.98 10.31
CA LEU A 73 2.22 31.10 11.22
C LEU A 73 2.01 32.40 10.44
N HIS A 74 1.09 33.22 10.91
CA HIS A 74 0.80 34.55 10.41
C HIS A 74 0.78 35.54 11.58
N ASP A 75 0.68 36.83 11.29
CA ASP A 75 0.37 37.89 12.28
C ASP A 75 -1.10 37.83 12.77
N GLY A 76 -1.67 36.63 12.89
CA GLY A 76 -3.03 36.35 13.33
C GLY A 76 -3.12 35.00 14.05
N PRO A 77 -4.33 34.45 14.29
CA PRO A 77 -4.47 33.15 14.92
C PRO A 77 -3.72 32.06 14.15
N LYS A 78 -2.91 31.26 14.86
CA LYS A 78 -2.21 30.11 14.28
C LYS A 78 -3.20 29.17 13.60
N VAL A 79 -2.95 28.84 12.34
CA VAL A 79 -3.78 27.89 11.58
C VAL A 79 -3.07 26.54 11.51
N VAL A 80 -3.80 25.47 11.84
CA VAL A 80 -3.28 24.09 11.87
C VAL A 80 -4.09 23.23 10.92
N HIS A 81 -3.41 22.55 10.01
CA HIS A 81 -3.97 21.55 9.12
C HIS A 81 -3.36 20.19 9.43
N ARG A 82 -4.22 19.20 9.70
CA ARG A 82 -3.80 17.82 9.97
C ARG A 82 -4.09 16.98 8.75
N TYR A 83 -3.14 16.17 8.33
CA TYR A 83 -3.31 15.23 7.23
C TYR A 83 -3.09 13.82 7.73
N ASP A 84 -3.89 12.88 7.22
CA ASP A 84 -3.78 11.45 7.53
C ASP A 84 -3.30 10.70 6.30
N LEU A 85 -2.36 9.77 6.51
CA LEU A 85 -1.78 8.96 5.46
C LEU A 85 -2.74 7.85 5.04
N THR A 86 -2.99 7.75 3.74
CA THR A 86 -3.50 6.55 3.08
C THR A 86 -2.34 5.91 2.33
N PRO A 87 -1.76 4.81 2.83
CA PRO A 87 -0.71 4.08 2.13
C PRO A 87 -1.24 3.50 0.81
N LEU A 88 -0.47 3.62 -0.27
CA LEU A 88 -0.75 2.97 -1.55
C LEU A 88 0.19 1.79 -1.82
N GLY A 89 1.30 1.73 -1.08
CA GLY A 89 2.28 0.66 -1.11
C GLY A 89 3.51 1.06 -0.28
N PRO A 90 4.57 0.25 -0.30
CA PRO A 90 5.77 0.48 0.51
C PRO A 90 6.48 1.83 0.24
N GLN A 91 6.42 2.32 -1.00
CA GLN A 91 7.13 3.53 -1.44
C GLN A 91 6.19 4.68 -1.84
N ALA A 92 4.88 4.55 -1.59
CA ALA A 92 3.91 5.54 -2.04
C ALA A 92 2.73 5.69 -1.10
N GLY A 93 2.28 6.93 -0.92
CA GLY A 93 1.10 7.23 -0.12
C GLY A 93 0.51 8.60 -0.40
N VAL A 94 -0.72 8.81 0.06
CA VAL A 94 -1.42 10.08 -0.07
C VAL A 94 -1.80 10.59 1.32
N TYR A 95 -1.37 11.81 1.63
CA TYR A 95 -1.83 12.53 2.81
C TYR A 95 -3.10 13.31 2.47
N HIS A 96 -4.23 12.87 3.02
CA HIS A 96 -5.51 13.56 2.87
C HIS A 96 -5.73 14.53 4.02
N LEU A 97 -6.17 15.75 3.72
CA LEU A 97 -6.56 16.71 4.75
C LEU A 97 -7.69 16.12 5.60
N ARG A 98 -7.47 16.04 6.91
CA ARG A 98 -8.50 15.67 7.86
C ARG A 98 -9.57 16.77 7.90
N PRO A 99 -10.86 16.45 7.67
CA PRO A 99 -11.92 17.42 7.82
C PRO A 99 -11.90 18.03 9.22
N ARG A 100 -11.94 19.36 9.30
CA ARG A 100 -12.10 20.03 10.59
C ARG A 100 -13.50 19.72 11.10
N GLN A 101 -13.62 18.95 12.18
CA GLN A 101 -14.87 18.92 12.94
C GLN A 101 -15.14 20.36 13.40
N ALA A 102 -16.19 20.97 12.86
CA ALA A 102 -16.70 22.20 13.40
C ALA A 102 -17.19 21.90 14.81
N VAL A 103 -16.39 22.26 15.81
CA VAL A 103 -16.93 22.50 17.14
C VAL A 103 -17.89 23.67 16.94
N ARG A 104 -19.20 23.38 16.86
CA ARG A 104 -20.21 24.43 16.85
C ARG A 104 -20.02 25.19 18.14
N ASP A 105 -19.57 26.44 18.01
CA ASP A 105 -19.44 27.37 19.13
C ASP A 105 -20.85 27.76 19.56
N GLN A 106 -21.48 26.91 20.38
CA GLN A 106 -22.80 27.16 20.97
C GLN A 106 -22.62 27.89 22.31
N SER A 107 -21.94 29.03 22.33
CA SER A 107 -21.75 29.79 23.57
C SER A 107 -21.55 31.30 23.33
N VAL A 108 -22.49 32.00 22.70
CA VAL A 108 -22.77 33.42 23.01
C VAL A 108 -24.26 33.73 22.84
N ALA A 109 -25.00 33.63 23.93
CA ALA A 109 -26.28 34.26 24.21
C ALA A 109 -26.43 34.19 25.74
N GLU A 110 -26.58 35.24 26.53
CA GLU A 110 -26.70 36.70 26.38
C GLU A 110 -25.90 37.36 27.52
#